data_AF-A0A550GPB0-F1
#
_entry.id   AF-A0A550GPB0-F1
#
_cell.length_a   1.000
_cell.length_b   1.000
_cell.length_c   1.000
_cell.angle_alpha   90.00
_cell.angle_beta   90.00
_cell.angle_gamma   90.00
#
_symmetry.space_group_name_H-M   'P 1'
#
loop_
_entity.id
_entity.type
_entity.pdbx_description
1 polymer ?
#
loop_
_entity_poly.entity_id
_entity_poly.type
_entity_poly.pdbx_seq_one_letter_code
_entity_poly.pdbx_strand_id
1 'polypeptide(L)'
;GAIQDTEIREVGQPIVFGEIPGVVALVGCANYPAGGDDVARIAEEFLKRRFIVLTSGCSAMNIAMTKDEDGLNLYQKYSGSFDAGGLVNVGSCVANSHITGAAIKIANIFAKRSLRGNYEEIADYIYNRVGAVGLAWGAMSQKAASIAAGCWRLGIPVVVGPHGAKYRRMLLGRKEKEEDWNVYNARDGEEVYVGPAPEHLFYAAETVEEALVMIAKLAMRPNDTNKGRAVKLTHYIDLHKKHYCSMPDDLHLYVRRTQDIPFTMRDEIVNVLEESGWVEDKIAIPDPTLLDRMVRRRG
;
A
#
# COMPACT_ATOMS: atom_id res chain seq x y z
N GLY A 1 3.66 -20.18 2.56
CA GLY A 1 2.92 -20.86 1.48
C GLY A 1 1.91 -19.91 0.87
N ALA A 2 0.95 -20.43 0.09
CA ALA A 2 -0.19 -19.63 -0.35
C ALA A 2 -1.05 -19.19 0.84
N ILE A 3 -1.52 -17.94 0.83
CA ILE A 3 -2.56 -17.48 1.77
C ILE A 3 -3.82 -18.29 1.48
N GLN A 4 -4.56 -18.71 2.49
CA GLN A 4 -5.75 -19.55 2.34
C GLN A 4 -6.98 -18.76 1.93
N ASP A 5 -7.99 -19.43 1.39
CA ASP A 5 -9.25 -18.77 1.01
C ASP A 5 -10.08 -18.35 2.23
N THR A 6 -9.97 -19.09 3.34
CA THR A 6 -10.53 -18.72 4.63
C THR A 6 -9.98 -17.39 5.13
N GLU A 7 -8.64 -17.26 5.16
CA GLU A 7 -7.97 -16.00 5.53
C GLU A 7 -8.41 -14.85 4.62
N ILE A 8 -8.48 -15.05 3.30
CA ILE A 8 -8.93 -14.00 2.36
C ILE A 8 -10.38 -13.58 2.62
N ARG A 9 -11.28 -14.50 3.01
CA ARG A 9 -12.67 -14.15 3.35
C ARG A 9 -12.74 -13.31 4.62
N GLU A 10 -11.88 -13.57 5.59
CA GLU A 10 -11.83 -12.85 6.86
C GLU A 10 -11.35 -11.40 6.67
N VAL A 11 -10.30 -11.20 5.87
CA VAL A 11 -9.66 -9.87 5.72
C VAL A 11 -10.06 -9.10 4.47
N GLY A 12 -10.72 -9.72 3.50
CA GLY A 12 -11.03 -9.11 2.19
C GLY A 12 -11.82 -7.81 2.30
N GLN A 13 -12.89 -7.80 3.10
CA GLN A 13 -13.70 -6.60 3.33
C GLN A 13 -12.91 -5.52 4.10
N PRO A 14 -12.30 -5.80 5.26
CA PRO A 14 -11.53 -4.80 5.99
C PRO A 14 -10.40 -4.16 5.18
N ILE A 15 -9.69 -4.92 4.32
CA ILE A 15 -8.63 -4.37 3.46
C ILE A 15 -9.22 -3.43 2.41
N VAL A 16 -10.31 -3.83 1.74
CA VAL A 16 -10.94 -3.02 0.68
C VAL A 16 -11.58 -1.76 1.23
N PHE A 17 -12.06 -1.79 2.47
CA PHE A 17 -12.63 -0.63 3.13
C PHE A 17 -11.59 0.28 3.77
N GLY A 18 -10.35 -0.21 3.92
CA GLY A 18 -9.23 0.49 4.53
C GLY A 18 -9.17 0.43 6.06
N GLU A 19 -10.01 -0.39 6.69
CA GLU A 19 -9.98 -0.60 8.15
C GLU A 19 -8.76 -1.40 8.59
N ILE A 20 -8.36 -2.39 7.78
CA ILE A 20 -6.99 -2.87 7.79
C ILE A 20 -6.20 -1.90 6.90
N PRO A 21 -5.19 -1.18 7.43
CA PRO A 21 -4.53 -0.10 6.70
C PRO A 21 -3.90 -0.55 5.37
N GLY A 22 -3.47 -1.81 5.29
CA GLY A 22 -3.04 -2.43 4.05
C GLY A 22 -2.16 -3.66 4.29
N VAL A 23 -1.68 -4.21 3.18
CA VAL A 23 -0.71 -5.30 3.15
C VAL A 23 0.67 -4.74 2.80
N VAL A 24 1.68 -4.99 3.62
CA VAL A 24 3.08 -4.61 3.35
C VAL A 24 3.91 -5.85 3.10
N ALA A 25 4.51 -5.96 1.93
CA ALA A 25 5.31 -7.12 1.53
C ALA A 25 6.82 -6.80 1.51
N LEU A 26 7.56 -7.23 2.54
CA LEU A 26 9.02 -7.08 2.60
C LEU A 26 9.70 -8.27 1.91
N VAL A 27 10.27 -8.03 0.74
CA VAL A 27 10.81 -9.04 -0.15
C VAL A 27 12.21 -8.64 -0.62
N GLY A 28 12.83 -9.46 -1.47
CA GLY A 28 14.03 -9.07 -2.21
C GLY A 28 15.34 -9.60 -1.63
N CYS A 29 16.42 -8.92 -1.99
CA CYS A 29 17.81 -9.33 -1.73
C CYS A 29 18.38 -8.59 -0.50
N ALA A 30 19.59 -8.98 -0.08
CA ALA A 30 20.25 -8.43 1.11
C ALA A 30 21.31 -7.35 0.79
N ASN A 31 21.14 -6.57 -0.29
CA ASN A 31 22.04 -5.46 -0.62
C ASN A 31 21.59 -4.19 0.12
N TYR A 32 21.53 -4.25 1.46
CA TYR A 32 21.00 -3.18 2.30
C TYR A 32 22.03 -2.06 2.48
N PRO A 33 21.60 -0.78 2.55
CA PRO A 33 22.51 0.35 2.78
C PRO A 33 23.21 0.31 4.14
N ALA A 34 22.48 -0.08 5.18
CA ALA A 34 22.92 -0.02 6.57
C ALA A 34 22.76 -1.36 7.33
N GLY A 35 22.63 -2.47 6.62
CA GLY A 35 22.52 -3.81 7.20
C GLY A 35 21.10 -4.38 7.25
N GLY A 36 20.97 -5.60 7.79
CA GLY A 36 19.73 -6.38 7.78
C GLY A 36 18.67 -5.93 8.80
N ASP A 37 19.05 -5.17 9.82
CA ASP A 37 18.13 -4.77 10.88
C ASP A 37 17.06 -3.78 10.40
N ASP A 38 17.33 -3.05 9.31
CA ASP A 38 16.37 -2.13 8.69
C ASP A 38 15.07 -2.83 8.32
N VAL A 39 15.13 -4.03 7.73
CA VAL A 39 13.91 -4.75 7.33
C VAL A 39 13.11 -5.24 8.53
N ALA A 40 13.77 -5.55 9.65
CA ALA A 40 13.08 -5.89 10.90
C ALA A 40 12.43 -4.64 11.52
N ARG A 41 13.13 -3.51 11.58
CA ARG A 41 12.58 -2.23 12.06
C ARG A 41 11.35 -1.81 11.26
N ILE A 42 11.43 -1.90 9.93
CA ILE A 42 10.29 -1.57 9.06
C ILE A 42 9.13 -2.53 9.28
N ALA A 43 9.39 -3.84 9.33
CA ALA A 43 8.34 -4.83 9.59
C ALA A 43 7.64 -4.58 10.93
N GLU A 44 8.40 -4.35 12.01
CA GLU A 44 7.85 -4.14 13.35
C GLU A 44 6.99 -2.88 13.43
N GLU A 45 7.40 -1.78 12.77
CA GLU A 45 6.60 -0.55 12.73
C GLU A 45 5.22 -0.80 12.10
N PHE A 46 5.15 -1.56 10.99
CA PHE A 46 3.88 -1.88 10.33
C PHE A 46 3.06 -2.93 11.09
N LEU A 47 3.70 -3.88 11.79
CA LEU A 47 3.03 -4.83 12.67
C LEU A 47 2.34 -4.11 13.83
N LYS A 48 3.03 -3.17 14.50
CA LYS A 48 2.47 -2.34 15.59
C LYS A 48 1.31 -1.48 15.10
N ARG A 49 1.32 -1.05 13.84
CA ARG A 49 0.27 -0.28 13.18
C ARG A 49 -0.85 -1.15 12.58
N ARG A 50 -0.89 -2.45 12.90
CA ARG A 50 -1.94 -3.38 12.45
C ARG A 50 -2.04 -3.57 10.92
N PHE A 51 -0.98 -3.28 10.17
CA PHE A 51 -0.88 -3.75 8.79
C PHE A 51 -0.68 -5.27 8.77
N ILE A 52 -1.03 -5.90 7.66
CA ILE A 52 -0.67 -7.31 7.43
C ILE A 52 0.71 -7.34 6.79
N VAL A 53 1.68 -7.96 7.44
CA VAL A 53 3.07 -7.98 6.95
C VAL A 53 3.39 -9.33 6.34
N LEU A 54 3.76 -9.32 5.06
CA LEU A 54 4.23 -10.49 4.32
C LEU A 54 5.74 -10.40 4.11
N THR A 55 6.42 -11.53 4.16
CA THR A 55 7.87 -11.60 3.95
C THR A 55 8.25 -12.75 3.04
N SER A 56 9.33 -12.60 2.28
CA SER A 56 9.92 -13.69 1.50
C SER A 56 11.44 -13.53 1.35
N GLY A 57 12.11 -14.63 0.99
CA GLY A 57 13.51 -14.61 0.58
C GLY A 57 14.46 -14.05 1.64
N CYS A 58 15.43 -13.23 1.22
CA CYS A 58 16.46 -12.72 2.12
C CYS A 58 15.89 -11.81 3.21
N SER A 59 14.85 -11.02 2.91
CA SER A 59 14.21 -10.17 3.90
C SER A 59 13.59 -10.99 5.03
N ALA A 60 12.92 -12.10 4.72
CA ALA A 60 12.40 -13.02 5.74
C ALA A 60 13.52 -13.62 6.62
N MET A 61 14.67 -13.96 6.01
CA MET A 61 15.83 -14.47 6.76
C MET A 61 16.40 -13.43 7.72
N ASN A 62 16.59 -12.18 7.26
CA ASN A 62 17.13 -11.12 8.10
C ASN A 62 16.18 -10.75 9.25
N ILE A 63 14.87 -10.70 8.99
CA ILE A 63 13.85 -10.50 10.04
C ILE A 63 13.91 -11.60 11.12
N ALA A 64 14.21 -12.85 10.74
CA ALA A 64 14.36 -13.94 11.71
C ALA A 64 15.66 -13.88 12.52
N MET A 65 16.71 -13.25 11.96
CA MET A 65 18.02 -13.12 12.59
C MET A 65 18.10 -11.93 13.54
N THR A 66 17.35 -10.86 13.30
CA THR A 66 17.26 -9.72 14.21
C THR A 66 16.47 -10.09 15.46
N LYS A 67 17.07 -9.85 16.62
CA LYS A 67 16.48 -10.11 17.94
C LYS A 67 16.39 -8.81 18.73
N ASP A 68 15.38 -8.73 19.59
CA ASP A 68 15.27 -7.65 20.56
C ASP A 68 16.11 -7.91 21.82
N GLU A 69 15.98 -7.02 22.81
CA GLU A 69 16.69 -7.07 24.10
C GLU A 69 16.37 -8.35 24.89
N ASP A 70 15.16 -8.92 24.71
CA ASP A 70 14.72 -10.18 25.31
C ASP A 70 15.21 -11.41 24.52
N GLY A 71 15.93 -11.20 23.41
CA GLY A 71 16.46 -12.26 22.56
C GLY A 71 15.41 -12.90 21.62
N LEU A 72 14.24 -12.28 21.47
CA LEU A 72 13.13 -12.75 20.63
C LEU A 72 13.16 -12.06 19.26
N ASN A 73 12.86 -12.81 18.20
CA ASN A 73 12.63 -12.24 16.87
C ASN A 73 11.15 -11.95 16.62
N LEU A 74 10.84 -11.24 15.52
CA LEU A 74 9.46 -10.84 15.21
C LEU A 74 8.51 -12.03 14.97
N TYR A 75 9.00 -13.14 14.43
CA TYR A 75 8.18 -14.34 14.22
C TYR A 75 7.78 -15.02 15.54
N GLN A 76 8.51 -14.78 16.63
CA GLN A 76 8.14 -15.25 17.96
C GLN A 76 7.16 -14.29 18.66
N LYS A 77 7.22 -12.99 18.34
CA LYS A 77 6.41 -11.94 18.98
C LYS A 77 5.03 -11.75 18.35
N TYR A 78 4.91 -12.00 17.05
CA TYR A 78 3.71 -11.70 16.27
C TYR A 78 3.07 -12.97 15.69
N SER A 79 1.75 -12.92 15.47
CA SER A 79 1.00 -14.03 14.88
C SER A 79 1.45 -14.32 13.44
N GLY A 80 1.46 -15.59 13.05
CA GLY A 80 1.72 -16.02 11.68
C GLY A 80 0.49 -16.01 10.75
N SER A 81 -0.66 -15.50 11.21
CA SER A 81 -1.90 -15.42 10.43
C SER A 81 -1.87 -14.26 9.42
N PHE A 82 -2.53 -14.42 8.27
CA PHE A 82 -2.78 -13.31 7.35
C PHE A 82 -3.93 -12.41 7.86
N ASP A 83 -3.66 -11.69 8.95
CA ASP A 83 -4.59 -10.77 9.61
C ASP A 83 -3.84 -9.55 10.18
N ALA A 84 -4.58 -8.53 10.61
CA ALA A 84 -4.07 -7.25 11.09
C ALA A 84 -3.02 -7.42 12.21
N GLY A 85 -1.79 -6.97 11.96
CA GLY A 85 -0.65 -7.14 12.87
C GLY A 85 0.02 -8.52 12.81
N GLY A 86 -0.33 -9.34 11.81
CA GLY A 86 0.30 -10.63 11.54
C GLY A 86 1.55 -10.52 10.65
N LEU A 87 2.51 -11.41 10.89
CA LEU A 87 3.77 -11.54 10.16
C LEU A 87 3.85 -12.91 9.48
N VAL A 88 3.65 -12.95 8.16
CA VAL A 88 3.62 -14.20 7.40
C VAL A 88 4.86 -14.33 6.52
N ASN A 89 5.67 -15.37 6.75
CA ASN A 89 6.70 -15.78 5.80
C ASN A 89 6.08 -16.67 4.71
N VAL A 90 5.96 -16.14 3.49
CA VAL A 90 5.34 -16.88 2.38
C VAL A 90 6.29 -17.92 1.77
N GLY A 91 7.61 -17.77 1.95
CA GLY A 91 8.64 -18.71 1.49
C GLY A 91 9.81 -18.04 0.76
N SER A 92 10.38 -18.75 -0.21
CA SER A 92 11.51 -18.26 -1.02
C SER A 92 11.09 -17.21 -2.06
N CYS A 93 12.02 -16.70 -2.87
CA CYS A 93 11.72 -15.64 -3.85
C CYS A 93 10.62 -16.02 -4.86
N VAL A 94 10.42 -17.30 -5.17
CA VAL A 94 9.33 -17.74 -6.08
C VAL A 94 7.97 -17.70 -5.39
N ALA A 95 7.94 -17.74 -4.05
CA ALA A 95 6.72 -17.63 -3.26
C ALA A 95 6.13 -16.20 -3.26
N ASN A 96 6.82 -15.21 -3.84
CA ASN A 96 6.23 -13.89 -4.12
C ASN A 96 4.97 -13.96 -4.99
N SER A 97 4.83 -15.03 -5.79
CA SER A 97 3.58 -15.35 -6.50
C SER A 97 2.37 -15.49 -5.58
N HIS A 98 2.55 -15.91 -4.32
CA HIS A 98 1.48 -15.98 -3.33
C HIS A 98 1.10 -14.62 -2.75
N ILE A 99 2.02 -13.65 -2.75
CA ILE A 99 1.75 -12.27 -2.31
C ILE A 99 0.82 -11.59 -3.31
N THR A 100 1.21 -11.59 -4.59
CA THR A 100 0.33 -11.10 -5.67
C THR A 100 -0.93 -11.95 -5.79
N GLY A 101 -0.81 -13.25 -5.55
CA GLY A 101 -1.93 -14.19 -5.50
C GLY A 101 -2.96 -13.81 -4.42
N ALA A 102 -2.54 -13.35 -3.24
CA ALA A 102 -3.46 -12.88 -2.21
C ALA A 102 -4.27 -11.66 -2.69
N ALA A 103 -3.63 -10.67 -3.32
CA ALA A 103 -4.32 -9.51 -3.88
C ALA A 103 -5.33 -9.89 -4.98
N ILE A 104 -4.93 -10.80 -5.88
CA ILE A 104 -5.81 -11.37 -6.91
C ILE A 104 -6.99 -12.12 -6.29
N LYS A 105 -6.75 -12.88 -5.23
CA LYS A 105 -7.80 -13.61 -4.51
C LYS A 105 -8.74 -12.68 -3.75
N ILE A 106 -8.31 -11.52 -3.26
CA ILE A 106 -9.24 -10.51 -2.71
C ILE A 106 -10.23 -10.07 -3.81
N ALA A 107 -9.73 -9.73 -5.01
CA ALA A 107 -10.61 -9.37 -6.13
C ALA A 107 -11.57 -10.51 -6.53
N ASN A 108 -11.10 -11.76 -6.54
CA ASN A 108 -11.91 -12.92 -6.91
C ASN A 108 -12.89 -13.37 -5.83
N ILE A 109 -12.46 -13.53 -4.59
CA ILE A 109 -13.26 -14.11 -3.50
C ILE A 109 -14.20 -13.08 -2.92
N PHE A 110 -13.70 -11.88 -2.59
CA PHE A 110 -14.50 -10.84 -1.98
C PHE A 110 -15.36 -10.11 -3.02
N ALA A 111 -14.76 -9.67 -4.13
CA ALA A 111 -15.48 -8.93 -5.17
C ALA A 111 -16.04 -9.79 -6.31
N LYS A 112 -15.90 -11.14 -6.23
CA LYS A 112 -16.47 -12.09 -7.20
C LYS A 112 -16.03 -11.84 -8.65
N ARG A 113 -14.85 -11.24 -8.86
CA ARG A 113 -14.32 -10.97 -10.22
C ARG A 113 -13.80 -12.24 -10.86
N SER A 114 -14.10 -12.43 -12.15
CA SER A 114 -13.59 -13.59 -12.92
C SER A 114 -12.09 -13.45 -13.18
N LEU A 115 -11.34 -14.55 -13.04
CA LEU A 115 -9.88 -14.56 -13.23
C LEU A 115 -9.45 -14.92 -14.66
N ARG A 116 -10.22 -15.76 -15.36
CA ARG A 116 -9.80 -16.35 -16.64
C ARG A 116 -9.73 -15.26 -17.72
N GLY A 117 -8.52 -15.00 -18.23
CA GLY A 117 -8.29 -14.05 -19.31
C GLY A 117 -8.60 -12.58 -18.94
N ASN A 118 -8.65 -12.25 -17.65
CA ASN A 118 -9.21 -10.99 -17.17
C ASN A 118 -8.21 -10.15 -16.35
N TYR A 119 -6.93 -10.23 -16.70
CA TYR A 119 -5.85 -9.61 -15.94
C TYR A 119 -6.06 -8.10 -15.72
N GLU A 120 -6.52 -7.40 -16.76
CA GLU A 120 -6.72 -5.95 -16.74
C GLU A 120 -7.76 -5.50 -15.71
N GLU A 121 -8.91 -6.17 -15.63
CA GLU A 121 -9.95 -5.85 -14.63
C GLU A 121 -9.47 -6.15 -13.21
N ILE A 122 -8.68 -7.22 -13.04
CA ILE A 122 -8.12 -7.56 -11.72
C ILE A 122 -7.08 -6.52 -11.29
N ALA A 123 -6.22 -6.07 -12.21
CA ALA A 123 -5.26 -5.01 -11.93
C ALA A 123 -5.96 -3.68 -11.60
N ASP A 124 -6.99 -3.32 -12.37
CA ASP A 124 -7.83 -2.14 -12.12
C ASP A 124 -8.51 -2.19 -10.73
N TYR A 125 -9.06 -3.36 -10.37
CA TYR A 125 -9.65 -3.56 -9.04
C TYR A 125 -8.62 -3.39 -7.92
N ILE A 126 -7.44 -4.00 -8.06
CA ILE A 126 -6.38 -3.92 -7.04
C ILE A 126 -5.89 -2.48 -6.90
N TYR A 127 -5.61 -1.80 -8.03
CA TYR A 127 -5.16 -0.41 -8.07
C TYR A 127 -6.13 0.53 -7.34
N ASN A 128 -7.43 0.37 -7.56
CA ASN A 128 -8.44 1.28 -7.03
C ASN A 128 -8.91 0.96 -5.61
N ARG A 129 -8.68 -0.26 -5.11
CA ARG A 129 -9.39 -0.77 -3.92
C ARG A 129 -8.56 -1.54 -2.92
N VAL A 130 -7.44 -2.13 -3.32
CA VAL A 130 -6.66 -3.01 -2.43
C VAL A 130 -5.41 -2.27 -1.98
N GLY A 131 -5.44 -1.77 -0.74
CA GLY A 131 -4.29 -1.13 -0.09
C GLY A 131 -3.16 -2.15 0.11
N ALA A 132 -2.14 -2.09 -0.74
CA ALA A 132 -0.99 -2.97 -0.69
C ALA A 132 0.26 -2.26 -1.19
N VAL A 133 1.41 -2.54 -0.58
CA VAL A 133 2.71 -1.96 -0.96
C VAL A 133 3.81 -3.01 -0.82
N GLY A 134 4.66 -3.15 -1.83
CA GLY A 134 5.87 -3.95 -1.75
C GLY A 134 7.06 -3.12 -1.26
N LEU A 135 7.96 -3.74 -0.49
CA LEU A 135 9.26 -3.19 -0.14
C LEU A 135 10.35 -4.17 -0.53
N ALA A 136 11.28 -3.72 -1.38
CA ALA A 136 12.51 -4.44 -1.68
C ALA A 136 13.72 -3.58 -1.29
N TRP A 137 13.94 -3.42 0.02
CA TRP A 137 14.95 -2.53 0.60
C TRP A 137 16.36 -2.79 0.05
N GLY A 138 16.78 -4.07 0.04
CA GLY A 138 18.09 -4.48 -0.45
C GLY A 138 18.10 -4.95 -1.90
N ALA A 139 17.24 -4.41 -2.77
CA ALA A 139 17.12 -4.90 -4.15
C ALA A 139 18.45 -4.72 -4.94
N MET A 140 18.94 -5.82 -5.54
CA MET A 140 20.12 -5.80 -6.43
C MET A 140 19.99 -6.66 -7.70
N SER A 141 19.11 -7.66 -7.70
CA SER A 141 19.08 -8.67 -8.76
C SER A 141 18.04 -8.34 -9.84
N GLN A 142 18.27 -8.85 -11.05
CA GLN A 142 17.28 -8.78 -12.14
C GLN A 142 15.95 -9.46 -11.75
N LYS A 143 15.98 -10.48 -10.88
CA LYS A 143 14.77 -11.10 -10.32
C LYS A 143 13.94 -10.10 -9.50
N ALA A 144 14.59 -9.26 -8.70
CA ALA A 144 13.88 -8.25 -7.91
C ALA A 144 13.20 -7.22 -8.84
N ALA A 145 13.87 -6.79 -9.91
CA ALA A 145 13.26 -5.92 -10.92
C ALA A 145 12.06 -6.57 -11.61
N SER A 146 12.14 -7.85 -12.00
CA SER A 146 11.01 -8.55 -12.61
C SER A 146 9.83 -8.78 -11.65
N ILE A 147 10.11 -9.02 -10.36
CA ILE A 147 9.06 -9.17 -9.33
C ILE A 147 8.37 -7.83 -9.10
N ALA A 148 9.13 -6.75 -8.93
CA ALA A 148 8.57 -5.40 -8.83
C ALA A 148 7.72 -5.07 -10.06
N ALA A 149 8.18 -5.49 -11.25
CA ALA A 149 7.44 -5.28 -12.48
C ALA A 149 6.13 -6.07 -12.59
N GLY A 150 6.06 -7.25 -11.96
CA GLY A 150 4.79 -7.97 -11.79
C GLY A 150 3.83 -7.20 -10.88
N CYS A 151 4.33 -6.66 -9.77
CA CYS A 151 3.53 -5.92 -8.79
C CYS A 151 2.94 -4.64 -9.37
N TRP A 152 3.76 -3.78 -9.99
CA TRP A 152 3.25 -2.52 -10.56
C TRP A 152 2.24 -2.75 -11.67
N ARG A 153 2.32 -3.90 -12.37
CA ARG A 153 1.40 -4.23 -13.46
C ARG A 153 0.05 -4.68 -12.92
N LEU A 154 -0.01 -5.11 -11.66
CA LEU A 154 -1.23 -5.36 -10.90
C LEU A 154 -1.72 -4.11 -10.16
N GLY A 155 -1.10 -2.94 -10.36
CA GLY A 155 -1.45 -1.73 -9.61
C GLY A 155 -0.96 -1.73 -8.17
N ILE A 156 0.03 -2.58 -7.82
CA ILE A 156 0.62 -2.63 -6.50
C ILE A 156 1.93 -1.82 -6.51
N PRO A 157 1.99 -0.70 -5.76
CA PRO A 157 3.20 0.11 -5.67
C PRO A 157 4.34 -0.63 -4.97
N VAL A 158 5.58 -0.32 -5.36
CA VAL A 158 6.78 -0.90 -4.79
C VAL A 158 7.79 0.18 -4.39
N VAL A 159 8.23 0.14 -3.14
CA VAL A 159 9.35 0.93 -2.63
C VAL A 159 10.62 0.08 -2.67
N VAL A 160 11.73 0.66 -3.10
CA VAL A 160 13.07 0.07 -3.04
C VAL A 160 14.00 0.94 -2.22
N GLY A 161 15.06 0.36 -1.67
CA GLY A 161 16.11 1.16 -1.04
C GLY A 161 16.96 1.91 -2.07
N PRO A 162 17.95 2.70 -1.62
CA PRO A 162 18.74 3.60 -2.46
C PRO A 162 19.40 2.90 -3.65
N HIS A 163 19.87 1.67 -3.47
CA HIS A 163 20.50 0.90 -4.55
C HIS A 163 19.52 0.49 -5.66
N GLY A 164 18.21 0.49 -5.39
CA GLY A 164 17.17 0.26 -6.38
C GLY A 164 17.10 1.34 -7.47
N ALA A 165 17.60 2.56 -7.20
CA ALA A 165 17.76 3.61 -8.22
C ALA A 165 18.59 3.14 -9.44
N LYS A 166 19.49 2.17 -9.23
CA LYS A 166 20.34 1.60 -10.28
C LYS A 166 19.57 0.77 -11.32
N TYR A 167 18.28 0.48 -11.12
CA TYR A 167 17.43 -0.14 -12.14
C TYR A 167 17.03 0.82 -13.28
N ARG A 168 17.36 2.12 -13.18
CA ARG A 168 17.24 3.15 -14.23
C ARG A 168 15.81 3.51 -14.67
N ARG A 169 14.79 2.94 -14.05
CA ARG A 169 13.38 3.28 -14.31
C ARG A 169 12.67 3.44 -12.98
N MET A 170 11.98 4.56 -12.80
CA MET A 170 11.03 4.83 -11.72
C MET A 170 9.65 5.12 -12.32
N LEU A 171 8.60 4.86 -11.56
CA LEU A 171 7.21 5.11 -11.96
C LEU A 171 6.63 6.11 -10.96
N LEU A 172 7.00 7.36 -11.15
CA LEU A 172 6.63 8.48 -10.30
C LEU A 172 5.43 9.21 -10.93
N GLY A 173 4.34 9.31 -10.20
CA GLY A 173 3.24 10.21 -10.54
C GLY A 173 3.60 11.66 -10.27
N ARG A 174 2.86 12.57 -10.93
CA ARG A 174 2.98 14.01 -10.75
C ARG A 174 1.72 14.51 -10.03
N LYS A 175 1.79 14.67 -8.71
CA LYS A 175 0.64 15.10 -7.90
C LYS A 175 0.03 16.44 -8.34
N GLU A 176 0.84 17.33 -8.91
CA GLU A 176 0.43 18.65 -9.41
C GLU A 176 -0.42 18.61 -10.70
N LYS A 177 -0.44 17.47 -11.40
CA LYS A 177 -1.12 17.34 -12.70
C LYS A 177 -2.45 16.60 -12.53
N GLU A 178 -3.50 17.35 -12.20
CA GLU A 178 -4.81 16.80 -11.82
C GLU A 178 -5.39 15.83 -12.85
N GLU A 179 -5.21 16.09 -14.14
CA GLU A 179 -5.70 15.24 -15.22
C GLU A 179 -5.06 13.84 -15.27
N ASP A 180 -3.90 13.63 -14.64
CA ASP A 180 -3.28 12.30 -14.51
C ASP A 180 -4.01 11.43 -13.45
N TRP A 181 -4.97 11.99 -12.69
CA TRP A 181 -5.63 11.37 -11.54
C TRP A 181 -7.16 11.24 -11.68
N ASN A 182 -7.65 11.31 -12.92
CA ASN A 182 -9.04 11.07 -13.24
C ASN A 182 -9.31 9.57 -13.49
N VAL A 183 -10.51 9.13 -13.09
CA VAL A 183 -11.01 7.77 -13.34
C VAL A 183 -12.47 7.83 -13.79
N TYR A 184 -12.96 6.77 -14.42
CA TYR A 184 -14.39 6.64 -14.67
C TYR A 184 -15.11 6.18 -13.41
N ASN A 185 -16.28 6.76 -13.15
CA ASN A 185 -17.27 6.17 -12.27
C ASN A 185 -18.01 5.07 -13.05
N ALA A 186 -17.80 3.81 -12.65
CA ALA A 186 -18.35 2.65 -13.35
C ALA A 186 -19.89 2.61 -13.40
N ARG A 187 -20.59 3.46 -12.62
CA ARG A 187 -22.06 3.50 -12.57
C ARG A 187 -22.68 4.25 -13.74
N ASP A 188 -22.06 5.35 -14.17
CA ASP A 188 -22.60 6.31 -15.14
C ASP A 188 -21.62 6.69 -16.24
N GLY A 189 -20.32 6.43 -16.05
CA GLY A 189 -19.26 6.73 -17.01
C GLY A 189 -18.69 8.14 -16.88
N GLU A 190 -19.08 8.89 -15.85
CA GLU A 190 -18.52 10.22 -15.60
C GLU A 190 -17.03 10.10 -15.23
N GLU A 191 -16.22 10.97 -15.82
CA GLU A 191 -14.81 11.10 -15.46
C GLU A 191 -14.67 12.01 -14.23
N VAL A 192 -14.07 11.50 -13.17
CA VAL A 192 -13.98 12.19 -11.88
C VAL A 192 -12.57 12.13 -11.31
N TYR A 193 -12.16 13.19 -10.63
CA TYR A 193 -10.88 13.30 -9.95
C TYR A 193 -10.88 12.51 -8.64
N VAL A 194 -9.90 11.61 -8.44
CA VAL A 194 -9.79 10.77 -7.22
C VAL A 194 -8.52 10.99 -6.41
N GLY A 195 -7.67 11.93 -6.83
CA GLY A 195 -6.42 12.26 -6.17
C GLY A 195 -5.29 11.23 -6.35
N PRO A 196 -4.07 11.58 -5.92
CA PRO A 196 -2.85 10.81 -6.15
C PRO A 196 -2.68 9.62 -5.19
N ALA A 197 -3.64 8.68 -5.20
CA ALA A 197 -3.65 7.51 -4.31
C ALA A 197 -3.74 6.19 -5.12
N PRO A 198 -2.64 5.41 -5.27
CA PRO A 198 -1.26 5.71 -4.87
C PRO A 198 -0.54 6.67 -5.83
N GLU A 199 0.33 7.53 -5.31
CA GLU A 199 1.05 8.53 -6.12
C GLU A 199 2.15 7.90 -7.00
N HIS A 200 2.81 6.86 -6.51
CA HIS A 200 3.94 6.24 -7.20
C HIS A 200 3.71 4.74 -7.29
N LEU A 201 4.07 4.14 -8.43
CA LEU A 201 4.10 2.69 -8.57
C LEU A 201 5.51 2.12 -8.33
N PHE A 202 6.55 2.94 -8.47
CA PHE A 202 7.93 2.55 -8.17
C PHE A 202 8.75 3.73 -7.67
N TYR A 203 9.19 3.63 -6.42
CA TYR A 203 9.86 4.70 -5.70
C TYR A 203 11.14 4.17 -5.03
N ALA A 204 12.23 4.94 -5.09
CA ALA A 204 13.45 4.64 -4.33
C ALA A 204 13.55 5.59 -3.12
N ALA A 205 13.40 5.02 -1.93
CA ALA A 205 13.63 5.75 -0.69
C ALA A 205 15.11 5.68 -0.30
N GLU A 206 15.63 6.78 0.22
CA GLU A 206 17.02 6.91 0.67
C GLU A 206 17.20 6.43 2.11
N THR A 207 16.19 6.63 2.96
CA THR A 207 16.24 6.26 4.39
C THR A 207 15.09 5.35 4.80
N VAL A 208 15.26 4.67 5.94
CA VAL A 208 14.22 3.82 6.52
C VAL A 208 13.00 4.67 6.87
N GLU A 209 13.24 5.85 7.42
CA GLU A 209 12.22 6.82 7.84
C GLU A 209 11.36 7.26 6.65
N GLU A 210 11.99 7.53 5.51
CA GLU A 210 11.29 7.84 4.25
C GLU A 210 10.51 6.65 3.71
N ALA A 211 11.10 5.45 3.74
CA ALA A 211 10.40 4.24 3.32
C ALA A 211 9.14 3.98 4.17
N LEU A 212 9.21 4.20 5.49
CA LEU A 212 8.06 4.07 6.39
C LEU A 212 6.92 5.02 5.99
N VAL A 213 7.23 6.31 5.84
CA VAL A 213 6.24 7.32 5.47
C VAL A 213 5.65 7.03 4.09
N MET A 214 6.49 6.67 3.12
CA MET A 214 6.06 6.37 1.75
C MET A 214 5.18 5.11 1.68
N ILE A 215 5.51 4.05 2.43
CA ILE A 215 4.66 2.84 2.47
C ILE A 215 3.27 3.17 3.03
N ALA A 216 3.17 3.96 4.10
CA ALA A 216 1.88 4.35 4.64
C ALA A 216 1.06 5.20 3.65
N LYS A 217 1.71 6.15 2.96
CA LYS A 217 1.11 6.98 1.92
C LYS A 217 0.59 6.14 0.75
N LEU A 218 1.44 5.28 0.20
CA LEU A 218 1.12 4.45 -0.98
C LEU A 218 0.11 3.32 -0.69
N ALA A 219 -0.29 3.10 0.56
CA ALA A 219 -1.35 2.17 0.92
C ALA A 219 -2.77 2.76 0.73
N MET A 220 -2.91 4.09 0.62
CA MET A 220 -4.19 4.76 0.37
C MET A 220 -4.75 4.42 -1.01
N ARG A 221 -6.08 4.31 -1.10
CA ARG A 221 -6.78 3.95 -2.33
C ARG A 221 -7.98 4.86 -2.58
N PRO A 222 -8.38 5.09 -3.84
CA PRO A 222 -9.53 5.93 -4.17
C PRO A 222 -10.80 5.50 -3.44
N ASN A 223 -11.01 4.18 -3.35
CA ASN A 223 -12.22 3.59 -2.78
C ASN A 223 -12.20 3.37 -1.25
N ASP A 224 -11.22 3.92 -0.52
CA ASP A 224 -11.22 3.81 0.94
C ASP A 224 -12.55 4.34 1.51
N THR A 225 -13.15 3.67 2.49
CA THR A 225 -14.28 4.26 3.23
C THR A 225 -13.81 5.45 4.05
N ASN A 226 -14.71 6.28 4.57
CA ASN A 226 -14.29 7.43 5.39
C ASN A 226 -13.54 6.97 6.65
N LYS A 227 -14.02 5.90 7.29
CA LYS A 227 -13.35 5.26 8.42
C LYS A 227 -11.96 4.73 8.02
N GLY A 228 -11.86 4.00 6.90
CA GLY A 228 -10.58 3.46 6.46
C GLY A 228 -9.58 4.53 6.04
N ARG A 229 -10.05 5.60 5.37
CA ARG A 229 -9.20 6.75 5.03
C ARG A 229 -8.69 7.44 6.27
N ALA A 230 -9.53 7.65 7.28
CA ALA A 230 -9.10 8.21 8.56
C ALA A 230 -8.02 7.36 9.24
N VAL A 231 -8.15 6.02 9.22
CA VAL A 231 -7.11 5.12 9.74
C VAL A 231 -5.78 5.28 8.98
N LYS A 232 -5.81 5.28 7.64
CA LYS A 232 -4.59 5.42 6.83
C LYS A 232 -3.94 6.80 6.99
N LEU A 233 -4.75 7.86 7.02
CA LEU A 233 -4.28 9.23 7.28
C LEU A 233 -3.65 9.34 8.66
N THR A 234 -4.23 8.71 9.69
CA THR A 234 -3.64 8.67 11.03
C THR A 234 -2.22 8.10 10.97
N HIS A 235 -2.01 6.96 10.29
CA HIS A 235 -0.68 6.37 10.19
C HIS A 235 0.29 7.22 9.37
N TYR A 236 -0.16 7.80 8.25
CA TYR A 236 0.67 8.65 7.41
C TYR A 236 1.14 9.89 8.17
N ILE A 237 0.22 10.61 8.82
CA ILE A 237 0.50 11.81 9.60
C ILE A 237 1.41 11.50 10.78
N ASP A 238 1.10 10.44 11.54
CA ASP A 238 1.89 10.06 12.70
C ASP A 238 3.33 9.68 12.32
N LEU A 239 3.53 8.93 11.24
CA LEU A 239 4.88 8.63 10.74
C LEU A 239 5.60 9.89 10.27
N HIS A 240 4.91 10.78 9.56
CA HIS A 240 5.49 12.04 9.10
C HIS A 240 5.94 12.91 10.28
N LYS A 241 5.11 13.04 11.31
CA LYS A 241 5.46 13.77 12.54
C LYS A 241 6.59 13.12 13.31
N LYS A 242 6.58 11.78 13.44
CA LYS A 242 7.61 11.02 14.16
C LYS A 242 8.99 11.19 13.52
N HIS A 243 9.06 11.28 12.20
CA HIS A 243 10.33 11.28 11.47
C HIS A 243 10.77 12.64 10.90
N TYR A 244 9.83 13.54 10.63
CA TYR A 244 10.09 14.86 10.04
C TYR A 244 9.62 16.03 10.92
N CYS A 245 9.00 15.76 12.06
CA CYS A 245 8.52 16.77 13.02
C CYS A 245 7.59 17.83 12.39
N SER A 246 6.86 17.47 11.34
CA SER A 246 5.97 18.36 10.59
C SER A 246 4.72 17.62 10.10
N MET A 247 3.73 18.36 9.62
CA MET A 247 2.57 17.80 8.91
C MET A 247 2.95 17.52 7.45
N PRO A 248 2.38 16.49 6.79
CA PRO A 248 2.55 16.32 5.35
C PRO A 248 2.10 17.54 4.56
N ASP A 249 2.93 17.99 3.63
CA ASP A 249 2.68 19.14 2.75
C ASP A 249 1.52 18.91 1.77
N ASP A 250 1.30 17.65 1.38
CA ASP A 250 0.24 17.23 0.45
C ASP A 250 -0.96 16.57 1.12
N LEU A 251 -1.15 16.77 2.42
CA LEU A 251 -2.27 16.18 3.17
C LEU A 251 -3.64 16.50 2.52
N HIS A 252 -3.80 17.72 1.98
CA HIS A 252 -5.00 18.18 1.31
C HIS A 252 -5.37 17.37 0.05
N LEU A 253 -4.42 16.62 -0.54
CA LEU A 253 -4.66 15.73 -1.68
C LEU A 253 -5.24 14.37 -1.28
N TYR A 254 -5.33 14.09 0.03
CA TYR A 254 -5.78 12.79 0.56
C TYR A 254 -7.01 12.87 1.46
N VAL A 255 -7.42 14.08 1.87
CA VAL A 255 -8.66 14.33 2.63
C VAL A 255 -9.77 14.68 1.63
N ARG A 256 -10.84 13.89 1.58
CA ARG A 256 -11.93 14.11 0.61
C ARG A 256 -13.06 14.92 1.22
N ARG A 257 -13.30 14.70 2.51
CA ARG A 257 -14.32 15.35 3.32
C ARG A 257 -13.93 15.35 4.79
N THR A 258 -14.64 16.15 5.57
CA THR A 258 -14.45 16.26 7.03
C THR A 258 -14.49 14.92 7.77
N GLN A 259 -15.23 13.94 7.25
CA GLN A 259 -15.35 12.59 7.83
C GLN A 259 -14.09 11.72 7.64
N ASP A 260 -13.20 12.07 6.73
CA ASP A 260 -11.89 11.40 6.58
C ASP A 260 -10.90 11.85 7.66
N ILE A 261 -11.17 12.94 8.37
CA ILE A 261 -10.23 13.53 9.33
C ILE A 261 -10.20 12.71 10.62
N PRO A 262 -9.01 12.21 11.05
CA PRO A 262 -8.84 11.56 12.34
C PRO A 262 -9.31 12.43 13.51
N PHE A 263 -10.15 11.87 14.39
CA PHE A 263 -10.76 12.61 15.49
C PHE A 263 -9.74 13.25 16.44
N THR A 264 -8.65 12.54 16.75
CA THR A 264 -7.62 12.99 17.70
C THR A 264 -6.79 14.16 17.21
N MET A 265 -6.81 14.47 15.92
CA MET A 265 -5.96 15.48 15.28
C MET A 265 -6.79 16.48 14.46
N ARG A 266 -8.10 16.56 14.73
CA ARG A 266 -9.05 17.29 13.90
C ARG A 266 -8.69 18.76 13.73
N ASP A 267 -8.50 19.48 14.82
CA ASP A 267 -8.31 20.93 14.80
C ASP A 267 -7.04 21.32 14.02
N GLU A 268 -5.96 20.58 14.25
CA GLU A 268 -4.69 20.80 13.55
C GLU A 268 -4.80 20.51 12.05
N ILE A 269 -5.47 19.42 11.67
CA ILE A 269 -5.66 19.06 10.26
C ILE A 269 -6.55 20.08 9.55
N VAL A 270 -7.63 20.54 10.19
CA VAL A 270 -8.51 21.56 9.62
C VAL A 270 -7.74 22.84 9.30
N ASN A 271 -6.89 23.33 10.21
CA ASN A 271 -6.06 24.51 9.97
C ASN A 271 -5.16 24.34 8.73
N VAL A 272 -4.50 23.18 8.59
CA VAL A 272 -3.63 22.90 7.44
C VAL A 272 -4.42 22.81 6.13
N LEU A 273 -5.64 22.27 6.17
CA LEU A 273 -6.53 22.21 5.01
C LEU A 273 -7.00 23.60 4.58
N GLU A 274 -7.34 24.47 5.53
CA GLU A 274 -7.72 25.87 5.26
C GLU A 274 -6.55 26.65 4.62
N GLU A 275 -5.34 26.52 5.17
CA GLU A 275 -4.12 27.15 4.61
C GLU A 275 -3.80 26.66 3.19
N SER A 276 -4.12 25.40 2.88
CA SER A 276 -3.87 24.79 1.57
C SER A 276 -4.98 25.10 0.53
N GLY A 277 -6.02 25.83 0.90
CA GLY A 277 -7.17 26.08 0.02
C GLY A 277 -7.97 24.82 -0.32
N TRP A 278 -8.04 23.86 0.60
CA TRP A 278 -8.77 22.62 0.43
C TRP A 278 -10.26 22.85 0.20
N VAL A 279 -10.85 22.09 -0.72
CA VAL A 279 -12.28 22.14 -1.05
C VAL A 279 -12.89 20.76 -0.82
N GLU A 280 -13.90 20.71 0.06
CA GLU A 280 -14.63 19.48 0.36
C GLU A 280 -15.28 18.88 -0.90
N ASP A 281 -15.25 17.55 -1.01
CA ASP A 281 -15.78 16.76 -2.13
C ASP A 281 -15.16 17.06 -3.52
N LYS A 282 -14.07 17.86 -3.60
CA LYS A 282 -13.24 17.96 -4.82
C LYS A 282 -12.70 16.60 -5.24
N ILE A 283 -12.26 15.80 -4.27
CA ILE A 283 -11.85 14.42 -4.50
C ILE A 283 -13.08 13.53 -4.38
N ALA A 284 -13.48 12.93 -5.50
CA ALA A 284 -14.66 12.10 -5.58
C ALA A 284 -14.50 10.75 -4.84
N ILE A 285 -15.63 10.15 -4.44
CA ILE A 285 -15.71 8.77 -3.94
C ILE A 285 -16.60 7.95 -4.88
N PRO A 286 -16.12 7.64 -6.11
CA PRO A 286 -16.93 6.96 -7.11
C PRO A 286 -16.97 5.43 -6.90
N ASP A 287 -17.54 4.71 -7.87
CA ASP A 287 -17.19 3.32 -8.15
C ASP A 287 -16.02 3.31 -9.18
N PRO A 288 -14.76 3.53 -8.75
CA PRO A 288 -13.66 3.85 -9.67
C PRO A 288 -13.27 2.69 -10.58
N THR A 289 -12.99 3.01 -11.84
CA THR A 289 -12.31 2.15 -12.82
C THR A 289 -11.56 2.99 -13.85
N LEU A 290 -10.41 2.49 -14.31
CA LEU A 290 -9.66 3.02 -15.46
C LEU A 290 -10.14 2.44 -16.79
N LEU A 291 -11.13 1.53 -16.76
CA LEU A 291 -11.55 0.74 -17.92
C LEU A 291 -12.95 1.16 -18.37
N ASP A 292 -13.04 1.81 -19.53
CA ASP A 292 -14.33 2.22 -20.11
C ASP A 292 -15.30 1.03 -20.29
N ARG A 293 -14.78 -0.15 -20.64
CA ARG A 293 -15.58 -1.38 -20.78
C ARG A 293 -16.27 -1.84 -19.50
N MET A 294 -15.88 -1.33 -18.33
CA MET A 294 -16.47 -1.65 -17.04
C MET A 294 -17.62 -0.69 -16.67
N VAL A 295 -17.82 0.38 -17.44
CA VAL A 295 -18.90 1.35 -17.24
C VAL A 295 -20.25 0.71 -17.59
N ARG A 296 -21.20 0.81 -16.68
CA ARG A 296 -22.58 0.33 -16.85
C ARG A 296 -23.36 1.28 -17.76
N ARG A 297 -23.12 1.20 -19.07
CA ARG A 297 -23.97 1.89 -20.04
C ARG A 297 -25.36 1.24 -20.02
N ARG A 298 -26.39 2.01 -19.67
CA ARG A 298 -27.78 1.58 -19.91
C ARG A 298 -27.96 1.52 -21.43
N GLY A 299 -28.05 0.30 -21.97
CA GLY A 299 -28.59 0.07 -23.30
C GLY A 299 -30.09 0.31 -23.33
#